data_AF-X0VUW6-F1
#
_entry.id   AF-X0VUW6-F1
#
_cell.length_a   1.000
_cell.length_b   1.000
_cell.length_c   1.000
_cell.angle_alpha   90.00
_cell.angle_beta   90.00
_cell.angle_gamma   90.00
#
_symmetry.space_group_name_H-M   'P 1'
#
loop_
_entity.id
_entity.type
_entity.pdbx_description
1 polymer ?
#
loop_
_entity_poly.entity_id
_entity_poly.type
_entity_poly.pdbx_seq_one_letter_code
_entity_poly.pdbx_strand_id
1 'polypeptide(L)'
;MGGREEGVQAFAEENNIKIVDVEYNEHNMPYFDSMFKMARKEAQYDILCFTNSDIIHFQCLMEAVKILKKSGLREYVATGQRYDLNIDFDIDKSIDIDGKIYKMLKGIELTSPSAGDYFIFPKSLDWS
;
A
#
# COMPACT_ATOMS: atom_id res chain seq x y z
N MET A 1 -9.39 9.60 -10.27
CA MET A 1 -8.74 8.66 -9.35
C MET A 1 -9.18 7.25 -9.74
N GLY A 2 -8.43 6.63 -10.64
CA GLY A 2 -8.76 5.32 -11.21
C GLY A 2 -7.56 4.59 -11.82
N GLY A 3 -6.33 5.08 -11.65
CA GLY A 3 -5.12 4.44 -12.15
C GLY A 3 -4.89 4.62 -13.66
N ARG A 4 -5.58 5.58 -14.28
CA ARG A 4 -5.49 5.92 -15.72
C ARG A 4 -5.21 7.40 -15.95
N GLU A 5 -4.81 8.11 -14.90
CA GLU A 5 -4.45 9.51 -14.96
C GLU A 5 -3.20 9.74 -15.81
N GLU A 6 -3.08 10.96 -16.34
CA GLU A 6 -1.88 11.40 -17.05
C GLU A 6 -0.64 11.23 -16.16
N GLY A 7 0.45 10.73 -16.75
CA GLY A 7 1.71 10.48 -16.05
C GLY A 7 1.82 9.10 -15.38
N VAL A 8 0.71 8.38 -15.13
CA VAL A 8 0.76 7.05 -14.49
C VAL A 8 1.57 6.05 -15.32
N GLN A 9 1.33 6.01 -16.63
CA GLN A 9 2.04 5.09 -17.53
C GLN A 9 3.54 5.40 -17.59
N ALA A 10 3.90 6.66 -17.84
CA ALA A 10 5.30 7.09 -17.90
C ALA A 10 6.04 6.79 -16.59
N PHE A 11 5.42 7.14 -15.45
CA PHE A 11 5.98 6.85 -14.13
C PHE A 11 6.19 5.34 -13.90
N ALA A 12 5.21 4.52 -14.31
CA ALA A 12 5.31 3.07 -14.14
C ALA A 12 6.44 2.48 -14.98
N GLU A 13 6.58 2.91 -16.23
CA GLU A 13 7.66 2.50 -17.13
C GLU A 13 9.03 2.89 -16.58
N GLU A 14 9.20 4.15 -16.14
CA GLU A 14 10.45 4.65 -15.55
C GLU A 14 10.88 3.92 -14.28
N ASN A 15 9.92 3.42 -13.50
CA ASN A 15 10.15 2.78 -12.20
C ASN A 15 10.05 1.25 -12.25
N ASN A 16 9.91 0.64 -13.43
CA ASN A 16 9.68 -0.79 -13.61
C ASN A 16 8.48 -1.33 -12.80
N ILE A 17 7.43 -0.51 -12.68
CA ILE A 17 6.18 -0.87 -12.03
C ILE A 17 5.26 -1.48 -13.09
N LYS A 18 4.71 -2.65 -12.78
CA LYS A 18 3.76 -3.31 -13.66
C LYS A 18 2.37 -2.68 -13.50
N ILE A 19 1.83 -2.16 -14.59
CA ILE A 19 0.41 -1.79 -14.66
C ILE A 19 -0.41 -3.04 -14.93
N VAL A 20 -1.48 -3.22 -14.17
CA VAL A 20 -2.41 -4.34 -14.29
C VAL A 20 -3.78 -3.77 -14.62
N ASP A 21 -4.38 -4.25 -15.71
CA ASP A 21 -5.72 -3.84 -16.09
C ASP A 21 -6.76 -4.51 -15.19
N VAL A 22 -7.76 -3.73 -14.78
CA VAL A 22 -8.84 -4.16 -13.88
C VAL A 22 -10.18 -3.75 -14.49
N GLU A 23 -11.24 -4.38 -14.02
CA GLU A 23 -12.59 -4.04 -14.44
C GLU A 23 -13.05 -2.76 -13.73
N TYR A 24 -13.79 -1.92 -14.45
CA TYR A 24 -14.32 -0.65 -13.95
C TYR A 24 -15.84 -0.64 -14.03
N ASN A 25 -16.47 0.05 -13.10
CA ASN A 25 -17.90 0.30 -13.16
C ASN A 25 -18.25 1.41 -14.17
N GLU A 26 -19.54 1.64 -14.35
CA GLU A 26 -20.10 2.68 -15.24
C GLU A 26 -19.67 4.13 -14.89
N HIS A 27 -19.14 4.34 -13.68
CA HIS A 27 -18.59 5.61 -13.22
C HIS A 27 -17.06 5.69 -13.33
N ASN A 28 -16.42 4.75 -14.05
CA ASN A 28 -14.96 4.66 -14.20
C ASN A 28 -14.20 4.47 -12.86
N MET A 29 -14.84 3.86 -11.87
CA MET A 29 -14.17 3.42 -10.64
C MET A 29 -13.80 1.94 -10.74
N PRO A 30 -12.58 1.55 -10.37
CA PRO A 30 -12.17 0.15 -10.43
C PRO A 30 -12.97 -0.69 -9.44
N TYR A 31 -13.40 -1.87 -9.87
CA TYR A 31 -14.05 -2.83 -8.99
C TYR A 31 -13.05 -3.42 -8.00
N PHE A 32 -13.41 -3.41 -6.72
CA PHE A 32 -12.53 -3.84 -5.64
C PHE A 32 -12.14 -5.32 -5.77
N ASP A 33 -13.10 -6.20 -6.03
CA ASP A 33 -12.86 -7.62 -6.29
C ASP A 33 -11.93 -7.84 -7.50
N SER A 34 -12.10 -7.05 -8.58
CA SER A 34 -11.22 -7.09 -9.75
C SER A 34 -9.78 -6.72 -9.39
N MET A 35 -9.57 -5.64 -8.62
CA MET A 35 -8.24 -5.26 -8.14
C MET A 35 -7.56 -6.39 -7.35
N PHE A 36 -8.25 -7.00 -6.40
CA PHE A 36 -7.68 -8.08 -5.57
C PHE A 36 -7.43 -9.36 -6.37
N LYS A 37 -8.36 -9.73 -7.27
CA LYS A 37 -8.20 -10.87 -8.17
C LYS A 37 -6.96 -10.70 -9.05
N MET A 38 -6.80 -9.53 -9.65
CA MET A 38 -5.69 -9.24 -10.54
C MET A 38 -4.37 -9.11 -9.78
N ALA A 39 -4.35 -8.47 -8.62
CA ALA A 39 -3.17 -8.42 -7.75
C ALA A 39 -2.70 -9.84 -7.37
N ARG A 40 -3.61 -10.75 -6.97
CA ARG A 40 -3.27 -12.15 -6.69
C ARG A 40 -2.74 -12.88 -7.92
N LYS A 41 -3.39 -12.72 -9.07
CA LYS A 41 -2.97 -13.37 -10.32
C LYS A 41 -1.55 -12.98 -10.72
N GLU A 42 -1.21 -11.70 -10.61
CA GLU A 42 0.06 -11.15 -11.11
C GLU A 42 1.17 -11.11 -10.06
N ALA A 43 0.85 -11.23 -8.76
CA ALA A 43 1.83 -11.18 -7.68
C ALA A 43 2.86 -12.31 -7.76
N GLN A 44 4.13 -11.96 -7.61
CA GLN A 44 5.27 -12.89 -7.60
C GLN A 44 5.52 -13.52 -6.23
N TYR A 45 5.03 -12.90 -5.15
CA TYR A 45 5.31 -13.30 -3.77
C TYR A 45 4.03 -13.73 -3.02
N ASP A 46 4.23 -14.45 -1.91
CA ASP A 46 3.15 -15.06 -1.12
C ASP A 46 2.51 -14.13 -0.10
N ILE A 47 3.09 -12.96 0.18
CA ILE A 47 2.53 -11.93 1.05
C ILE A 47 2.31 -10.69 0.20
N LEU A 48 1.07 -10.22 0.14
CA LEU A 48 0.68 -9.04 -0.62
C LEU A 48 0.45 -7.87 0.34
N CYS A 49 0.75 -6.67 -0.14
CA CYS A 49 0.36 -5.41 0.49
C CYS A 49 -0.50 -4.63 -0.51
N PHE A 50 -1.77 -4.43 -0.20
CA PHE A 50 -2.63 -3.47 -0.90
C PHE A 50 -2.53 -2.15 -0.14
N THR A 51 -2.17 -1.06 -0.81
CA THR A 51 -1.93 0.24 -0.17
C THR A 51 -2.40 1.36 -1.08
N ASN A 52 -2.90 2.43 -0.48
CA ASN A 52 -3.09 3.70 -1.19
C ASN A 52 -1.73 4.24 -1.68
N SER A 53 -1.75 5.02 -2.77
CA SER A 53 -0.53 5.58 -3.39
C SER A 53 -0.05 6.88 -2.75
N ASP A 54 -0.89 7.50 -1.91
CA ASP A 54 -0.66 8.78 -1.25
C ASP A 54 -0.22 8.62 0.22
N ILE A 55 0.18 7.41 0.63
CA ILE A 55 0.75 7.14 1.95
C ILE A 55 2.23 6.77 1.85
N ILE A 56 2.96 7.10 2.92
CA ILE A 56 4.37 6.78 3.07
C ILE A 56 4.53 5.71 4.14
N HIS A 57 5.24 4.64 3.80
CA HIS A 57 5.54 3.55 4.72
C HIS A 57 6.91 3.72 5.36
N PHE A 58 6.98 3.47 6.66
CA PHE A 58 8.24 3.37 7.40
C PHE A 58 8.89 1.99 7.23
N GLN A 59 10.20 1.89 7.46
CA GLN A 59 10.93 0.61 7.33
C GLN A 59 10.45 -0.43 8.35
N CYS A 60 9.83 -0.01 9.46
CA CYS A 60 9.23 -0.93 10.42
C CYS A 60 8.12 -1.81 9.81
N LEU A 61 7.48 -1.40 8.71
CA LEU A 61 6.52 -2.23 7.98
C LEU A 61 7.17 -3.52 7.47
N MET A 62 8.41 -3.43 6.98
CA MET A 62 9.16 -4.59 6.50
C MET A 62 9.49 -5.57 7.63
N GLU A 63 9.76 -5.06 8.83
CA GLU A 63 9.92 -5.91 10.02
C GLU A 63 8.60 -6.59 10.42
N ALA A 64 7.47 -5.88 10.33
CA ALA A 64 6.15 -6.47 10.54
C ALA A 64 5.85 -7.60 9.54
N VAL A 65 6.15 -7.40 8.25
CA VAL A 65 6.02 -8.44 7.21
C VAL A 65 6.88 -9.68 7.53
N LYS A 66 8.12 -9.49 8.01
CA LYS A 66 8.99 -10.60 8.43
C LYS A 66 8.41 -11.37 9.61
N ILE A 67 7.79 -10.68 10.57
CA ILE A 67 7.11 -11.30 11.72
C ILE A 67 5.91 -12.11 11.24
N LEU A 68 5.06 -11.53 10.40
CA LEU A 68 3.90 -12.22 9.82
C LEU A 68 4.32 -13.49 9.07
N LYS A 69 5.38 -13.41 8.26
CA LYS A 69 5.94 -14.58 7.57
C LYS A 69 6.40 -15.68 8.53
N LYS A 70 7.04 -15.31 9.64
CA LYS A 70 7.55 -16.26 10.66
C LYS A 70 6.44 -16.82 11.56
N SER A 71 5.30 -16.14 11.67
CA SER A 71 4.19 -16.54 12.55
C SER A 71 3.56 -17.88 12.17
N GLY A 72 3.67 -18.28 10.91
CA GLY A 72 3.01 -19.49 10.39
C GLY A 72 1.50 -19.34 10.20
N LEU A 73 0.94 -18.15 10.42
CA LEU A 73 -0.48 -17.86 10.15
C LEU A 73 -0.75 -18.00 8.65
N ARG A 74 -1.78 -18.78 8.32
CA ARG A 74 -2.18 -19.05 6.92
C ARG A 74 -3.27 -18.12 6.42
N GLU A 75 -4.04 -17.56 7.35
CA GLU A 75 -5.16 -16.67 7.06
C GLU A 75 -5.08 -15.49 8.03
N TYR A 76 -4.80 -14.31 7.49
CA TYR A 76 -4.78 -13.08 8.25
C TYR A 76 -4.96 -11.89 7.33
N VAL A 77 -5.46 -10.80 7.92
CA VAL A 77 -5.40 -9.47 7.36
C VAL A 77 -4.75 -8.60 8.43
N ALA A 78 -3.54 -8.12 8.15
CA ALA A 78 -2.86 -7.17 9.00
C ALA A 78 -3.08 -5.76 8.45
N THR A 79 -3.45 -4.85 9.34
CA THR A 79 -3.58 -3.41 9.09
C THR A 79 -2.77 -2.67 10.16
N GLY A 80 -2.76 -1.34 10.11
CA GLY A 80 -2.17 -0.52 11.14
C GLY A 80 -2.81 0.85 11.24
N GLN A 81 -2.17 1.70 12.01
CA GLN A 81 -2.52 3.11 12.17
C GLN A 81 -1.59 3.94 11.30
N ARG A 82 -2.00 5.18 10.98
CA ARG A 82 -1.16 6.16 10.30
C ARG A 82 -1.03 7.42 11.14
N TYR A 83 -0.16 8.31 10.70
CA TYR A 83 -0.11 9.67 11.19
C TYR A 83 -0.65 10.60 10.11
N ASP A 84 -1.44 11.59 10.51
CA ASP A 84 -1.88 12.67 9.62
C ASP A 84 -0.83 13.77 9.67
N LEU A 85 0.01 13.83 8.64
CA LEU A 85 1.06 14.84 8.52
C LEU A 85 0.80 15.69 7.28
N ASN A 86 0.67 17.00 7.49
CA ASN A 86 0.66 17.95 6.38
C ASN A 86 2.09 18.21 5.93
N ILE A 87 2.35 17.96 4.65
CA ILE A 87 3.66 18.13 4.02
C ILE A 87 3.52 19.19 2.94
N ASP A 88 4.29 20.26 3.04
CA ASP A 88 4.29 21.43 2.14
C ASP A 88 5.56 21.53 1.29
N PHE A 89 6.34 20.45 1.25
CA PHE A 89 7.57 20.33 0.47
C PHE A 89 7.60 19.04 -0.34
N ASP A 90 8.40 19.03 -1.41
CA ASP A 90 8.54 17.86 -2.27
C ASP A 90 9.26 16.71 -1.56
N ILE A 91 8.73 15.51 -1.74
CA ILE A 91 9.35 14.27 -1.28
C ILE A 91 9.97 13.58 -2.49
N ASP A 92 11.29 13.46 -2.48
CA ASP A 92 12.04 12.71 -3.46
C ASP A 92 12.60 11.40 -2.88
N LYS A 93 13.23 10.59 -3.73
CA LYS A 93 13.78 9.28 -3.36
C LYS A 93 14.96 9.35 -2.37
N SER A 94 15.55 10.52 -2.14
CA SER A 94 16.69 10.73 -1.25
C SER A 94 16.28 11.07 0.19
N ILE A 95 14.99 11.33 0.43
CA ILE A 95 14.53 11.71 1.76
C ILE A 95 14.73 10.57 2.77
N ASP A 96 15.22 10.94 3.96
CA ASP A 96 15.30 10.03 5.11
C ASP A 96 13.92 9.96 5.79
N ILE A 97 13.10 8.99 5.41
CA ILE A 97 11.75 8.81 5.98
C ILE A 97 11.83 8.49 7.49
N ASP A 98 12.57 7.46 7.88
CA ASP A 98 12.64 7.00 9.28
C ASP A 98 13.40 7.96 10.20
N GLY A 99 14.18 8.90 9.66
CA GLY A 99 14.82 9.97 10.44
C GLY A 99 14.11 11.32 10.34
N LYS A 100 14.00 11.91 9.14
CA LYS A 100 13.47 13.27 8.93
C LYS A 100 11.96 13.30 9.15
N ILE A 101 11.20 12.45 8.46
CA ILE A 101 9.74 12.43 8.60
C ILE A 101 9.35 11.94 9.99
N TYR A 102 10.00 10.90 10.51
CA TYR A 102 9.72 10.41 11.87
C TYR A 102 9.90 11.49 12.96
N LYS A 103 10.91 12.37 12.85
CA LYS A 103 11.08 13.50 13.77
C LYS A 103 9.94 14.51 13.70
N MET A 104 9.33 14.70 12.53
CA MET A 104 8.19 15.60 12.35
C MET A 104 6.92 15.07 13.03
N LEU A 105 6.85 13.76 13.29
CA LEU A 105 5.71 13.13 13.97
C LEU A 105 5.66 13.42 15.48
N LYS A 106 6.67 14.11 16.04
CA LYS A 106 6.72 14.39 17.47
C LYS A 106 5.50 15.20 17.91
N GLY A 107 4.66 14.61 18.75
CA GLY A 107 3.44 15.24 19.26
C GLY A 107 2.21 15.04 18.37
N ILE A 108 2.33 14.31 17.26
CA ILE A 108 1.19 13.86 16.45
C ILE A 108 0.72 12.51 17.00
N GLU A 109 -0.58 12.38 17.20
CA GLU A 109 -1.19 11.12 17.62
C GLU A 109 -1.44 10.20 16.43
N LEU A 110 -1.37 8.89 16.67
CA LEU A 110 -1.79 7.90 15.70
C LEU A 110 -3.29 8.01 15.44
N THR A 111 -3.70 7.83 14.19
CA THR A 111 -5.11 7.71 13.82
C THR A 111 -5.75 6.47 14.43
N SER A 112 -7.07 6.37 14.39
CA SER A 112 -7.78 5.13 14.71
C SER A 112 -7.23 3.94 13.90
N PRO A 113 -7.11 2.73 14.49
CA PRO A 113 -6.73 1.50 13.78
C PRO A 113 -7.77 1.02 12.77
N SER A 114 -8.94 1.69 12.69
CA SER A 114 -9.95 1.46 11.66
C SER A 114 -9.60 2.08 10.30
N ALA A 115 -8.41 2.69 10.15
CA ALA A 115 -7.97 3.29 8.91
C ALA A 115 -7.64 2.19 7.88
N GLY A 116 -8.43 2.10 6.81
CA GLY A 116 -8.30 1.09 5.74
C GLY A 116 -7.30 1.47 4.64
N ASP A 117 -6.20 2.12 5.00
CA ASP A 117 -5.24 2.69 4.04
C ASP A 117 -4.30 1.63 3.43
N TYR A 118 -4.06 0.55 4.18
CA TYR A 118 -3.34 -0.61 3.66
C TYR A 118 -3.78 -1.92 4.32
N PHE A 119 -3.57 -3.01 3.59
CA PHE A 119 -3.84 -4.37 4.04
C PHE A 119 -2.69 -5.29 3.64
N ILE A 120 -2.16 -6.05 4.60
CA ILE A 120 -1.17 -7.09 4.37
C ILE A 120 -1.81 -8.45 4.61
N PHE A 121 -1.73 -9.32 3.62
CA PHE A 121 -2.40 -10.62 3.67
C PHE A 121 -1.65 -11.68 2.83
N PRO A 122 -1.81 -12.98 3.15
CA PRO A 122 -1.31 -14.06 2.31
C PRO A 122 -1.99 -14.07 0.95
N LYS A 123 -1.23 -14.37 -0.11
CA LYS A 123 -1.75 -14.60 -1.47
C LYS A 123 -2.85 -15.67 -1.52
N SER A 124 -2.75 -16.66 -0.63
CA SER A 124 -3.71 -17.76 -0.51
C SER A 124 -5.01 -17.37 0.18
N LEU A 125 -5.10 -16.18 0.80
CA LEU A 125 -6.32 -15.75 1.47
C LEU A 125 -7.42 -15.56 0.41
N ASP A 126 -8.53 -16.26 0.61
CA ASP A 126 -9.72 -16.05 -0.19
C ASP A 126 -10.69 -15.10 0.51
N TRP A 127 -11.19 -14.12 -0.23
CA TRP A 127 -12.10 -13.07 0.26
C TRP A 127 -13.56 -13.36 -0.11
N SER A 128 -13.83 -14.57 -0.61
CA SER A 128 -15.12 -15.05 -1.10
C SER A 128 -16.13 -15.31 0.02
#